data_AF-A0AAD3GYR0-F1
#
_entry.id   AF-A0AAD3GYR0-F1
#
_cell.length_a   1.000
_cell.length_b   1.000
_cell.length_c   1.000
_cell.angle_alpha   90.00
_cell.angle_beta   90.00
_cell.angle_gamma   90.00
#
_symmetry.space_group_name_H-M   'P 1'
#
loop_
_entity.id
_entity.type
_entity.pdbx_description
1 polymer ?
#
loop_
_entity_poly.entity_id
_entity_poly.type
_entity_poly.pdbx_seq_one_letter_code
_entity_poly.pdbx_strand_id
1 'polypeptide(L)'
;MQAMAAKVTHDIGRDMLNKCTTMDFGAKDSQLLLLTGIQINMPKPFDGFFQPISFQIRNKNGQMRDLFKETFGVTKDYQPTKSTRFLKIDSTEAL
;
A
#
# COMPACT_ATOMS: atom_id res chain seq x y z
N MET A 1 -21.52 1.65 -0.97
CA MET A 1 -21.27 0.76 -2.12
C MET A 1 -19.85 0.94 -2.69
N GLN A 2 -19.39 2.16 -2.93
CA GLN A 2 -18.07 2.45 -3.54
C GLN A 2 -16.86 1.96 -2.72
N ALA A 3 -16.90 2.03 -1.39
CA ALA A 3 -15.80 1.55 -0.53
C ALA A 3 -15.56 0.03 -0.64
N MET A 4 -16.63 -0.76 -0.82
CA MET A 4 -16.51 -2.21 -1.00
C MET A 4 -15.91 -2.55 -2.37
N ALA A 5 -16.32 -1.83 -3.41
CA ALA A 5 -15.72 -1.98 -4.74
C ALA A 5 -14.22 -1.66 -4.72
N ALA A 6 -13.81 -0.56 -4.09
CA ALA A 6 -12.41 -0.18 -3.95
C ALA A 6 -11.58 -1.26 -3.21
N LYS A 7 -12.14 -1.88 -2.18
CA LYS A 7 -11.50 -3.01 -1.48
C LYS A 7 -11.31 -4.21 -2.40
N VAL A 8 -12.35 -4.63 -3.13
CA VAL A 8 -12.27 -5.79 -4.03
C VAL A 8 -11.27 -5.53 -5.17
N THR A 9 -11.26 -4.33 -5.73
CA THR A 9 -10.28 -3.95 -6.76
C THR A 9 -8.85 -3.95 -6.22
N HIS A 10 -8.65 -3.53 -4.96
CA HIS A 10 -7.34 -3.61 -4.30
C HIS A 10 -6.88 -5.07 -4.15
N ASP A 11 -7.76 -5.98 -3.72
CA ASP A 11 -7.43 -7.40 -3.56
C ASP A 11 -6.98 -8.00 -4.91
N ILE A 12 -7.71 -7.72 -5.99
CA ILE A 12 -7.35 -8.17 -7.36
C ILE A 12 -6.00 -7.57 -7.79
N GLY A 13 -5.80 -6.26 -7.57
CA GLY A 13 -4.56 -5.57 -7.93
C GLY A 13 -3.36 -6.14 -7.17
N ARG A 14 -3.53 -6.48 -5.90
CA ARG A 14 -2.50 -7.13 -5.08
C ARG A 14 -2.11 -8.50 -5.63
N ASP A 15 -3.08 -9.30 -6.04
CA ASP A 15 -2.82 -10.63 -6.62
C ASP A 15 -2.08 -10.53 -7.95
N MET A 16 -2.45 -9.58 -8.81
CA MET A 16 -1.70 -9.31 -10.05
C MET A 16 -0.28 -8.84 -9.77
N LEU A 17 -0.10 -7.94 -8.80
CA LEU A 17 1.22 -7.45 -8.41
C LEU A 17 2.11 -8.57 -7.84
N ASN A 18 1.53 -9.50 -7.07
CA ASN A 18 2.23 -10.71 -6.63
C ASN A 18 2.68 -11.60 -7.79
N LYS A 19 1.95 -11.64 -8.91
CA LYS A 19 2.35 -12.40 -10.11
C LYS A 19 3.41 -11.69 -10.93
N CYS A 20 3.39 -10.36 -10.98
CA CYS A 20 4.37 -9.56 -11.73
C CYS A 20 5.71 -9.41 -10.99
N THR A 21 5.71 -9.55 -9.67
CA THR A 21 6.92 -9.41 -8.87
C THR A 21 7.79 -10.64 -8.99
N THR A 22 8.78 -10.59 -9.89
CA THR A 22 9.89 -11.55 -9.93
C THR A 22 10.81 -11.36 -8.71
N MET A 23 11.50 -12.42 -8.30
CA MET A 23 12.56 -12.36 -7.28
C MET A 23 13.95 -12.11 -7.90
N ASP A 24 14.02 -12.01 -9.23
CA ASP A 24 15.23 -11.71 -9.98
C ASP A 24 15.35 -10.20 -10.25
N PHE A 25 15.80 -9.45 -9.24
CA PHE A 25 16.03 -7.99 -9.34
C PHE A 25 17.26 -7.56 -8.54
N GLY A 26 18.07 -6.62 -9.03
CA GLY A 26 19.17 -6.03 -8.26
C GLY A 26 20.31 -7.01 -7.89
N ALA A 27 21.12 -6.61 -6.90
CA ALA A 27 22.26 -7.37 -6.37
C ALA A 27 21.85 -8.40 -5.30
N LYS A 28 22.79 -9.19 -4.79
CA LYS A 28 22.53 -10.30 -3.83
C LYS A 28 21.73 -9.85 -2.59
N ASP A 29 22.03 -8.66 -2.07
CA ASP A 29 21.41 -8.13 -0.85
C ASP A 29 20.29 -7.11 -1.14
N SER A 30 19.81 -7.04 -2.39
CA SER A 30 18.69 -6.18 -2.75
C SER A 30 17.39 -6.62 -2.10
N GLN A 31 16.60 -5.64 -1.69
CA GLN A 31 15.30 -5.82 -1.08
C GLN A 31 14.23 -5.16 -1.96
N LEU A 32 13.10 -5.83 -2.09
CA LEU A 32 11.92 -5.32 -2.76
C LEU A 32 10.88 -4.95 -1.73
N LEU A 33 10.46 -3.69 -1.77
CA LEU A 33 9.53 -3.11 -0.82
C LEU A 33 8.18 -2.87 -1.51
N LEU A 34 7.12 -3.45 -0.95
CA LEU A 34 5.76 -3.40 -1.48
C LEU A 34 4.86 -2.67 -0.50
N LEU A 35 4.44 -1.45 -0.86
CA LEU A 35 3.38 -0.71 -0.20
C LEU A 35 2.14 -0.73 -1.10
N THR A 36 1.03 -1.25 -0.61
CA THR A 36 -0.25 -1.24 -1.33
C THR A 36 -1.31 -0.53 -0.50
N GLY A 37 -2.29 0.06 -1.17
CA GLY A 37 -3.32 0.86 -0.52
C GLY A 37 -4.30 1.43 -1.53
N ILE A 38 -5.18 2.30 -1.05
CA ILE A 38 -6.18 3.01 -1.86
C ILE A 38 -5.78 4.47 -1.94
N GLN A 39 -5.66 4.98 -3.17
CA GLN A 39 -5.53 6.40 -3.41
C GLN A 39 -6.92 7.05 -3.47
N ILE A 40 -7.08 8.14 -2.74
CA ILE A 40 -8.30 8.94 -2.63
C ILE A 40 -7.97 10.30 -3.25
N ASN A 41 -8.48 10.52 -4.46
CA ASN A 41 -8.35 11.80 -5.14
C ASN A 41 -9.44 12.74 -4.66
N MET A 42 -9.05 13.90 -4.15
CA MET A 42 -9.96 14.94 -3.69
C MET A 42 -10.08 16.05 -4.74
N PRO A 43 -11.23 16.73 -4.85
CA PRO A 43 -11.36 17.88 -5.72
C PRO A 43 -10.49 19.04 -5.21
N LYS A 44 -9.97 19.87 -6.12
CA LYS A 44 -9.26 21.09 -5.73
C LYS A 44 -10.18 21.97 -4.87
N PRO A 45 -9.68 22.61 -3.79
CA PRO A 45 -8.27 22.79 -3.42
C PRO A 45 -7.73 21.76 -2.42
N PHE A 46 -8.44 20.66 -2.18
CA PHE A 46 -8.05 19.68 -1.16
C PHE A 46 -6.93 18.77 -1.68
N ASP A 47 -6.05 18.36 -0.76
CA ASP A 47 -4.99 17.42 -1.07
C ASP A 47 -5.52 15.99 -1.22
N GLY A 48 -4.82 15.21 -2.05
CA GLY A 48 -5.09 13.80 -2.19
C GLY A 48 -4.62 13.04 -0.95
N PHE A 49 -5.21 11.87 -0.73
CA PHE A 49 -4.84 10.99 0.36
C PHE A 49 -4.50 9.60 -0.18
N PHE A 50 -3.58 8.92 0.49
CA PHE A 50 -3.34 7.50 0.31
C PHE A 50 -3.61 6.77 1.61
N GLN A 51 -4.38 5.70 1.53
CA GLN A 51 -4.70 4.81 2.64
C GLN A 51 -3.89 3.52 2.49
N PRO A 52 -2.79 3.35 3.23
CA PRO A 52 -2.04 2.08 3.26
C PRO A 52 -2.94 0.92 3.70
N ILE A 53 -2.84 -0.22 3.02
CA ILE A 53 -3.52 -1.48 3.38
C ILE A 53 -2.50 -2.58 3.69
N SER A 54 -1.39 -2.65 2.96
CA SER A 54 -0.31 -3.60 3.26
C SER A 54 1.05 -2.98 3.06
N PHE A 55 2.02 -3.35 3.89
CA PHE A 55 3.39 -2.89 3.74
C PHE A 55 4.34 -4.02 4.09
N GLN A 56 5.13 -4.46 3.11
CA GLN A 56 5.97 -5.64 3.25
C GLN A 56 7.29 -5.44 2.53
N ILE A 57 8.33 -6.10 3.04
CA ILE A 57 9.64 -6.18 2.40
C ILE A 57 9.96 -7.63 2.06
N ARG A 58 10.56 -7.84 0.89
CA ARG A 58 10.97 -9.16 0.39
C ARG A 58 12.45 -9.14 0.04
N ASN A 59 13.17 -10.19 0.40
CA ASN A 59 14.54 -10.42 -0.08
C ASN A 59 14.56 -11.49 -1.16
N LYS A 60 15.65 -11.60 -1.92
CA LYS A 60 15.81 -12.61 -3.00
C LYS A 60 15.61 -14.05 -2.57
N ASN A 61 15.81 -14.36 -1.29
CA ASN A 61 15.61 -15.70 -0.74
C ASN A 61 14.11 -16.04 -0.53
N GLY A 62 13.21 -15.16 -0.96
CA GLY A 62 11.77 -15.32 -0.82
C GLY A 62 11.26 -15.03 0.59
N GLN A 63 12.11 -14.57 1.51
CA GLN A 63 11.66 -14.21 2.85
C GLN A 63 10.92 -12.88 2.79
N MET A 64 9.74 -12.86 3.39
CA MET A 64 8.86 -11.70 3.47
C MET A 64 8.69 -11.29 4.93
N ARG A 65 8.83 -10.00 5.20
CA ARG A 65 8.54 -9.38 6.50
C ARG A 65 7.45 -8.33 6.32
N ASP A 66 6.40 -8.43 7.14
CA ASP A 66 5.36 -7.42 7.25
C ASP A 66 5.90 -6.24 8.09
N LEU A 67 5.91 -5.05 7.48
CA LEU A 67 6.36 -3.79 8.10
C LEU A 67 5.19 -2.89 8.48
N PHE A 68 3.95 -3.29 8.20
CA PHE A 68 2.79 -2.43 8.35
C PHE A 68 2.57 -1.99 9.80
N LYS A 69 2.61 -2.95 10.74
CA LYS A 69 2.43 -2.66 12.17
C LYS A 69 3.52 -1.73 12.69
N GLU A 70 4.76 -2.00 12.32
CA GLU A 70 5.93 -1.22 12.76
C GLU A 70 5.87 0.21 12.24
N THR A 71 5.39 0.40 11.01
CA THR A 71 5.38 1.71 10.33
C THR A 71 4.15 2.55 10.68
N PHE A 72 2.97 1.92 10.74
CA PHE A 72 1.69 2.62 10.87
C PHE A 72 0.99 2.39 12.22
N GLY A 73 1.48 1.46 13.04
CA GLY A 73 1.02 1.27 14.43
C GLY A 73 -0.31 0.52 14.61
N VAL A 74 -0.99 0.05 13.55
CA VAL A 74 -2.32 -0.59 13.65
C VAL A 74 -2.36 -1.93 12.90
N THR A 75 -2.73 -3.02 13.59
CA THR A 75 -2.87 -4.39 13.03
C THR A 75 -4.32 -4.76 12.72
N LYS A 76 -4.50 -5.44 11.57
CA LYS A 76 -5.49 -6.46 11.12
C LYS A 76 -6.96 -6.50 11.57
N ASP A 77 -7.43 -5.73 12.55
CA ASP A 77 -8.86 -5.59 12.84
C ASP A 77 -9.34 -4.25 12.30
N TYR A 78 -9.71 -4.25 11.02
CA TYR A 78 -10.32 -3.08 10.38
C TYR A 78 -11.68 -2.78 11.06
N GLN A 79 -11.66 -1.91 12.05
CA GLN A 79 -12.81 -1.10 12.42
C GLN A 79 -12.57 0.32 11.89
N PRO A 80 -13.51 0.88 11.10
CA PRO A 80 -13.40 2.26 10.61
C PRO A 80 -13.69 3.23 11.76
N THR A 81 -12.80 3.32 12.74
CA THR A 81 -12.90 4.29 13.85
C THR A 81 -11.61 5.11 13.98
N LYS A 82 -11.68 6.29 13.35
CA LYS A 82 -11.08 7.58 13.73
C LYS A 82 -9.56 7.79 13.76
N SER A 83 -8.69 6.83 13.49
CA SER A 83 -7.25 7.17 13.39
C SER A 83 -6.46 6.28 12.44
N THR A 84 -6.91 6.16 11.20
CA THR A 84 -6.02 5.74 10.13
C THR A 84 -5.26 6.96 9.63
N ARG A 85 -3.93 7.01 9.83
CA ARG A 85 -3.10 8.09 9.30
C ARG A 85 -3.06 7.94 7.78
N PHE A 86 -3.91 8.70 7.09
CA PHE A 86 -3.79 8.86 5.65
C PHE A 86 -2.44 9.53 5.35
N LEU A 87 -1.72 9.00 4.36
CA LEU A 87 -0.56 9.67 3.82
C LEU A 87 -1.07 10.79 2.90
N LYS A 88 -0.71 12.03 3.21
CA LYS A 88 -1.03 13.19 2.39
C LYS A 88 -0.21 13.10 1.10
N ILE A 89 -0.86 13.19 -0.05
CA ILE A 89 -0.19 13.33 -1.34
C ILE A 89 -0.29 14.80 -1.71
N ASP A 90 0.84 15.51 -1.64
CA ASP A 90 0.89 16.87 -2.15
C ASP A 90 0.73 16.84 -3.68
N SER A 91 -0.25 17.60 -4.17
CA SER A 91 -0.67 17.60 -5.57
C SER A 91 0.26 18.41 -6.50
N THR A 92 1.46 18.75 -6.05
CA THR A 92 2.46 19.55 -6.79
C THR A 92 3.20 18.77 -7.88
N GLU A 93 3.06 17.44 -7.96
CA GLU A 93 3.78 16.60 -8.95
C GLU A 93 2.87 15.77 -9.86
N ALA A 94 1.56 16.01 -9.88
CA ALA A 94 0.66 15.36 -10.84
C ALA A 94 0.63 16.14 -12.17
N LEU A 95 1.60 15.83 -13.04
CA LEU A 95 1.59 16.18 -14.48
C LEU A 95 0.53 15.35 -15.23
#